data_AF-A0A6P8BIU4-F1
#
_entry.id   AF-A0A6P8BIU4-F1
#
_cell.length_a   1.000
_cell.length_b   1.000
_cell.length_c   1.000
_cell.angle_alpha   90.00
_cell.angle_beta   90.00
_cell.angle_gamma   90.00
#
_symmetry.space_group_name_H-M   'P 1'
#
loop_
_entity.id
_entity.type
_entity.pdbx_description
1 polymer ?
#
loop_
_entity_poly.entity_id
_entity_poly.type
_entity_poly.pdbx_seq_one_letter_code
_entity_poly.pdbx_strand_id
1 'polypeptide(L)'
;MQVIISIIILITALAHAAPTTSTTPTSSLSRRAVNPALVPSYGVTRNTNANAKQRGSCDGSNGQKTVLIPCTCPPERDAFLSKLSTAVAQGNVFGENITFSEDAADQSEATNKKRATAMLIVLQSFNGTKGRGCPGASAPNFLLQQRDGKKRT
;
A
#
# COMPACT_ATOMS: atom_id res chain seq x y z
N MET A 1 9.10 -86.37 -24.99
CA MET A 1 9.16 -85.60 -26.24
C MET A 1 9.37 -84.14 -25.89
N GLN A 2 10.48 -83.57 -26.38
CA GLN A 2 10.76 -82.14 -26.68
C GLN A 2 9.49 -81.27 -26.85
N VAL A 3 9.40 -79.97 -26.56
CA VAL A 3 10.28 -78.82 -26.23
C VAL A 3 9.35 -77.88 -25.39
N ILE A 4 9.70 -76.73 -24.82
CA ILE A 4 9.63 -75.41 -25.49
C ILE A 4 9.89 -74.32 -24.42
N ILE A 5 11.07 -73.69 -24.54
CA ILE A 5 11.34 -72.24 -24.58
C ILE A 5 11.25 -71.41 -23.28
N SER A 6 12.46 -71.07 -22.81
CA SER A 6 12.82 -69.89 -22.02
C SER A 6 12.39 -68.57 -22.66
N ILE A 7 11.83 -67.67 -21.85
CA ILE A 7 11.78 -66.23 -22.17
C ILE A 7 12.27 -65.46 -20.95
N ILE A 8 13.50 -64.94 -21.05
CA ILE A 8 14.12 -63.99 -20.14
C ILE A 8 13.68 -62.60 -20.59
N ILE A 9 12.90 -61.89 -19.78
CA ILE A 9 12.52 -60.50 -20.03
C ILE A 9 13.49 -59.60 -19.26
N LEU A 10 14.45 -59.02 -19.98
CA LEU A 10 15.26 -57.88 -19.51
C LEU A 10 14.38 -56.62 -19.53
N ILE A 11 14.20 -55.98 -18.39
CA ILE A 11 13.53 -54.67 -18.30
C ILE A 11 14.62 -53.60 -18.20
N THR A 12 14.91 -52.93 -19.32
CA THR A 12 15.72 -51.71 -19.39
C THR A 12 14.95 -50.52 -18.80
N ALA A 13 15.45 -49.96 -17.71
CA ALA A 13 14.92 -48.72 -17.13
C ALA A 13 15.44 -47.50 -17.93
N LEU A 14 14.56 -46.78 -18.63
CA LEU A 14 14.86 -45.47 -19.20
C LEU A 14 14.63 -44.38 -18.12
N ALA A 15 15.72 -43.76 -17.66
CA ALA A 15 15.66 -42.55 -16.85
C ALA A 15 15.18 -41.36 -17.72
N HIS A 16 14.00 -40.82 -17.41
CA HIS A 16 13.52 -39.56 -17.97
C HIS A 16 14.07 -38.40 -17.14
N ALA A 17 15.04 -37.66 -17.70
CA ALA A 17 15.45 -36.38 -17.17
C ALA A 17 14.35 -35.34 -17.43
N ALA A 18 13.76 -34.79 -16.37
CA ALA A 18 12.79 -33.72 -16.47
C ALA A 18 13.50 -32.38 -16.78
N PRO A 19 12.96 -31.53 -17.68
CA PRO A 19 13.47 -30.19 -17.88
C PRO A 19 13.09 -29.30 -16.68
N THR A 20 14.10 -28.83 -15.95
CA THR A 20 13.94 -27.73 -14.98
C THR A 20 13.67 -26.44 -15.74
N THR A 21 12.42 -25.98 -15.73
CA THR A 21 12.04 -24.63 -16.14
C THR A 21 12.55 -23.64 -15.09
N SER A 22 13.71 -23.06 -15.37
CA SER A 22 14.21 -21.88 -14.66
C SER A 22 13.33 -20.69 -15.02
N THR A 23 12.28 -20.46 -14.23
CA THR A 23 11.52 -19.20 -14.26
C THR A 23 12.41 -18.11 -13.68
N THR A 24 13.09 -17.37 -14.54
CA THR A 24 13.67 -16.07 -14.20
C THR A 24 12.53 -15.17 -13.69
N PRO A 25 12.62 -14.56 -12.51
CA PRO A 25 11.69 -13.52 -12.14
C PRO A 25 11.89 -12.37 -13.12
N THR A 26 10.92 -12.19 -14.01
CA THR A 26 10.77 -10.96 -14.79
C THR A 26 10.59 -9.84 -13.78
N SER A 27 11.69 -9.16 -13.44
CA SER A 27 11.67 -7.83 -12.84
C SER A 27 10.96 -6.92 -13.84
N SER A 28 9.63 -6.92 -13.78
CA SER A 28 8.88 -5.77 -14.26
C SER A 28 9.54 -4.55 -13.63
N LEU A 29 9.87 -3.56 -14.44
CA LEU A 29 10.32 -2.25 -14.00
C LEU A 29 9.26 -1.72 -13.04
N SER A 30 9.42 -2.05 -11.77
CA SER A 30 8.59 -1.55 -10.69
C SER A 30 8.83 -0.06 -10.70
N ARG A 31 7.84 0.70 -11.17
CA ARG A 31 7.73 2.14 -10.91
C ARG A 31 8.14 2.32 -9.45
N ARG A 32 9.21 3.09 -9.22
CA ARG A 32 9.83 3.29 -7.91
C ARG A 32 8.72 3.46 -6.87
N ALA A 33 8.55 2.44 -6.03
CA ALA A 33 7.53 2.48 -4.99
C ALA A 33 7.99 3.51 -3.95
N VAL A 34 7.06 4.35 -3.49
CA VAL A 34 7.35 5.32 -2.43
C VAL A 34 7.90 4.58 -1.22
N ASN A 35 9.03 5.04 -0.69
CA ASN A 35 9.63 4.47 0.51
C ASN A 35 8.63 4.53 1.68
N PRO A 36 8.18 3.39 2.23
CA PRO A 36 7.20 3.37 3.32
C PRO A 36 7.64 4.12 4.57
N ALA A 37 8.95 4.27 4.81
CA ALA A 37 9.50 5.00 5.95
C ALA A 37 9.33 6.52 5.88
N LEU A 38 8.93 7.05 4.71
CA LEU A 38 8.55 8.47 4.51
C LEU A 38 7.07 8.73 4.74
N VAL A 39 6.29 7.66 4.90
CA VAL A 39 4.85 7.72 5.12
C VAL A 39 4.62 7.36 6.59
N PRO A 40 4.15 8.27 7.45
CA PRO A 40 3.83 7.93 8.83
C PRO A 40 2.74 6.88 8.94
N SER A 41 2.62 6.22 10.09
CA SER A 41 1.37 5.54 10.47
C SER A 41 0.17 6.51 10.39
N TYR A 42 -1.06 6.00 10.26
CA TYR A 42 -2.24 6.89 10.23
C TYR A 42 -2.46 7.60 11.57
N GLY A 43 -2.11 6.96 12.70
CA GLY A 43 -2.40 7.45 14.06
C GLY A 43 -3.83 7.15 14.54
N VAL A 44 -4.62 6.44 13.72
CA VAL A 44 -5.92 5.83 14.06
C VAL A 44 -5.95 4.43 13.45
N THR A 45 -6.56 3.48 14.14
CA THR A 45 -6.81 2.13 13.61
C THR A 45 -8.20 2.07 12.98
N ARG A 46 -8.32 1.39 11.83
CA ARG A 46 -9.62 1.16 11.18
C ARG A 46 -10.58 0.46 12.16
N ASN A 47 -11.87 0.80 12.09
CA ASN A 47 -12.92 0.22 12.93
C ASN A 47 -12.82 0.54 14.44
N THR A 48 -12.01 1.53 14.85
CA THR A 48 -11.95 1.96 16.26
C THR A 48 -13.32 2.41 16.75
N ASN A 49 -13.80 1.81 17.85
CA ASN A 49 -15.10 2.12 18.48
C ASN A 49 -16.30 2.10 17.52
N ALA A 50 -16.33 1.13 16.61
CA ALA A 50 -17.40 1.02 15.61
C ALA A 50 -18.80 1.01 16.24
N ASN A 51 -19.68 1.86 15.69
CA ASN A 51 -21.08 2.02 16.10
C ASN A 51 -21.30 2.51 17.54
N ALA A 52 -20.25 2.87 18.29
CA ALA A 52 -20.37 3.25 19.70
C ALA A 52 -21.11 4.59 19.89
N LYS A 53 -20.92 5.53 18.96
CA LYS A 53 -21.54 6.88 18.99
C LYS A 53 -22.64 7.06 17.95
N GLN A 54 -22.48 6.46 16.77
CA GLN A 54 -23.43 6.52 15.67
C GLN A 54 -23.28 5.28 14.79
N ARG A 55 -24.41 4.68 14.38
CA ARG A 55 -24.42 3.51 13.48
C ARG A 55 -23.69 3.84 12.17
N GLY A 56 -22.75 2.99 11.77
CA GLY A 56 -21.90 3.16 10.59
C GLY A 56 -20.71 4.12 10.79
N SER A 57 -20.48 4.60 12.01
CA SER A 57 -19.38 5.52 12.32
C SER A 57 -18.41 4.94 13.33
N CYS A 58 -17.15 5.36 13.20
CA CYS A 58 -16.01 4.97 14.01
C CYS A 58 -15.30 6.23 14.52
N ASP A 59 -14.43 6.07 15.51
CA ASP A 59 -13.64 7.17 16.05
C ASP A 59 -12.41 7.44 15.18
N GLY A 60 -12.27 8.70 14.76
CA GLY A 60 -11.06 9.29 14.18
C GLY A 60 -10.62 10.51 14.97
N SER A 61 -9.63 11.26 14.46
CA SER A 61 -9.14 12.47 15.11
C SER A 61 -8.75 13.53 14.10
N ASN A 62 -9.19 14.77 14.31
CA ASN A 62 -8.74 15.90 13.50
C ASN A 62 -7.38 16.48 13.94
N GLY A 63 -6.70 15.82 14.89
CA GLY A 63 -5.45 16.28 15.49
C GLY A 63 -5.62 17.06 16.80
N GLN A 64 -6.85 17.31 17.26
CA GLN A 64 -7.15 17.95 18.54
C GLN A 64 -8.21 17.19 19.34
N LYS A 65 -9.24 16.67 18.68
CA LYS A 65 -10.35 15.96 19.31
C LYS A 65 -10.79 14.76 18.49
N THR A 66 -11.41 13.81 19.17
CA THR A 66 -12.10 12.70 18.51
C THR A 66 -13.26 13.21 17.66
N VAL A 67 -13.36 12.72 16.43
CA VAL A 67 -14.44 13.02 15.50
C VAL A 67 -14.92 11.73 14.84
N LEU A 68 -16.15 11.70 14.35
CA LEU A 68 -16.68 10.53 13.65
C LEU A 68 -16.12 10.44 12.23
N ILE A 69 -15.70 9.25 11.84
CA ILE A 69 -15.26 8.90 10.49
C ILE A 69 -16.02 7.64 10.00
N PRO A 70 -16.06 7.37 8.68
CA PRO A 70 -16.53 6.09 8.17
C PRO A 70 -15.67 4.94 8.72
N CYS A 71 -16.30 3.83 9.10
CA CYS A 71 -15.59 2.69 9.67
C CYS A 71 -14.64 1.98 8.69
N THR A 72 -14.83 2.18 7.39
CA THR A 72 -13.90 1.71 6.34
C THR A 72 -12.60 2.51 6.28
N CYS A 73 -12.49 3.60 7.04
CA CYS A 73 -11.32 4.47 7.09
C CYS A 73 -10.53 4.28 8.41
N PRO A 74 -9.18 4.37 8.38
CA PRO A 74 -8.34 4.54 7.19
C PRO A 74 -8.28 3.31 6.26
N PRO A 75 -7.87 3.47 4.99
CA PRO A 75 -7.72 2.37 4.05
C PRO A 75 -6.57 1.43 4.44
N GLU A 76 -6.52 0.25 3.83
CA GLU A 76 -5.43 -0.71 4.06
C GLU A 76 -4.11 -0.08 3.66
N ARG A 77 -3.08 -0.33 4.47
CA ARG A 77 -1.81 0.40 4.35
C ARG A 77 -1.15 0.18 3.00
N ASP A 78 -1.09 -1.06 2.53
CA ASP A 78 -0.44 -1.39 1.26
C ASP A 78 -1.23 -0.85 0.06
N ALA A 79 -2.57 -0.85 0.15
CA ALA A 79 -3.42 -0.26 -0.88
C ALA A 79 -3.22 1.27 -0.96
N PHE A 80 -3.02 1.94 0.18
CA PHE A 80 -2.65 3.36 0.23
C PHE A 80 -1.28 3.63 -0.37
N LEU A 81 -0.26 2.86 0.00
CA LEU A 81 1.10 3.03 -0.54
C LEU A 81 1.15 2.80 -2.06
N SER A 82 0.37 1.85 -2.57
CA SER A 82 0.25 1.60 -4.02
C SER A 82 -0.34 2.80 -4.76
N LYS A 83 -1.44 3.37 -4.25
CA LYS A 83 -2.06 4.57 -4.85
C LYS A 83 -1.18 5.81 -4.70
N LEU A 84 -0.51 5.98 -3.56
CA LEU A 84 0.44 7.07 -3.35
C LEU A 84 1.60 6.98 -4.34
N SER A 85 2.18 5.79 -4.53
CA SER A 85 3.26 5.58 -5.51
C SER A 85 2.82 5.91 -6.93
N THR A 86 1.58 5.55 -7.29
CA THR A 86 0.99 5.89 -8.59
C THR A 86 0.85 7.40 -8.75
N ALA A 87 0.30 8.08 -7.74
CA ALA A 87 0.10 9.52 -7.74
C ALA A 87 1.43 10.29 -7.81
N VAL A 88 2.44 9.85 -7.06
CA VAL A 88 3.77 10.46 -7.07
C VAL A 88 4.43 10.32 -8.44
N ALA A 89 4.34 9.14 -9.06
CA ALA A 89 4.83 8.93 -10.42
C ALA A 89 4.08 9.77 -11.47
N GLN A 90 2.80 10.06 -11.24
CA GLN A 90 1.98 10.91 -12.12
C GLN A 90 2.14 12.41 -11.83
N GLY A 91 2.69 12.78 -10.68
CA GLY A 91 2.78 14.17 -10.22
C GLY A 91 1.42 14.85 -9.98
N ASN A 92 0.31 14.11 -10.02
CA ASN A 92 -1.03 14.64 -9.83
C ASN A 92 -2.03 13.56 -9.36
N VAL A 93 -3.15 14.01 -8.81
CA VAL A 93 -4.32 13.20 -8.44
C VAL A 93 -5.57 13.90 -8.96
N PHE A 94 -6.23 13.33 -9.98
CA PHE A 94 -7.42 13.94 -10.61
C PHE A 94 -7.21 15.41 -11.05
N GLY A 95 -6.07 15.70 -11.66
CA GLY A 95 -5.73 17.05 -12.13
C GLY A 95 -5.21 18.00 -11.04
N GLU A 96 -5.17 17.58 -9.77
CA GLU A 96 -4.52 18.33 -8.71
C GLU A 96 -3.04 17.92 -8.61
N ASN A 97 -2.13 18.85 -8.89
CA ASN A 97 -0.70 18.61 -8.80
C ASN A 97 -0.29 18.27 -7.37
N ILE A 98 0.60 17.28 -7.23
CA ILE A 98 1.20 16.92 -5.96
C ILE A 98 2.73 16.95 -6.06
N THR A 99 3.40 17.15 -4.92
CA THR A 99 4.85 17.06 -4.81
C THR A 99 5.21 16.17 -3.63
N PHE A 100 6.05 15.17 -3.87
CA PHE A 100 6.52 14.25 -2.84
C PHE A 100 8.00 13.96 -3.05
N SER A 101 8.86 14.54 -2.19
CA SER A 101 10.28 14.23 -2.22
C SER A 101 10.53 12.83 -1.65
N GLU A 102 11.24 11.98 -2.39
CA GLU A 102 11.69 10.66 -1.92
C GLU A 102 13.03 10.71 -1.15
N ASP A 103 13.64 11.87 -1.00
CA ASP A 103 14.91 12.02 -0.28
C ASP A 103 14.69 11.86 1.24
N ALA A 104 15.06 10.70 1.78
CA ALA A 104 14.90 10.40 3.19
C ALA A 104 15.77 11.26 4.12
N ALA A 105 16.84 11.88 3.61
CA ALA A 105 17.68 12.80 4.39
C ALA A 105 17.02 14.18 4.57
N ASP A 106 16.22 14.63 3.60
CA ASP A 106 15.47 15.88 3.71
C ASP A 106 14.26 15.71 4.64
N GLN A 107 14.44 16.17 5.87
CA GLN A 107 13.41 16.23 6.91
C GLN A 107 13.01 17.67 7.23
N SER A 108 13.24 18.60 6.30
CA SER A 108 12.81 19.99 6.48
C SER A 108 11.29 20.09 6.64
N GLU A 109 10.83 21.10 7.39
CA GLU A 109 9.40 21.33 7.59
C GLU A 109 8.68 21.49 6.24
N ALA A 110 9.27 22.23 5.30
CA ALA A 110 8.70 22.45 3.98
C ALA A 110 8.50 21.13 3.20
N THR A 111 9.49 20.25 3.20
CA THR A 111 9.40 18.95 2.53
C THR A 111 8.38 18.05 3.19
N ASN A 112 8.37 17.99 4.52
CA ASN A 112 7.42 17.16 5.25
C ASN A 112 5.97 17.65 5.11
N LYS A 113 5.74 18.96 5.04
CA LYS A 113 4.42 19.52 4.71
C LYS A 113 3.97 19.13 3.31
N LYS A 114 4.85 19.21 2.30
CA LYS A 114 4.55 18.78 0.92
C LYS A 114 4.19 17.29 0.84
N ARG A 115 5.00 16.42 1.49
CA ARG A 115 4.69 14.99 1.61
C ARG A 115 3.31 14.76 2.23
N ALA A 116 3.02 15.43 3.34
CA ALA A 116 1.74 15.29 4.03
C ALA A 116 0.54 15.78 3.22
N THR A 117 0.69 16.88 2.49
CA THR A 117 -0.32 17.36 1.54
C THR A 117 -0.59 16.31 0.45
N ALA A 118 0.45 15.76 -0.18
CA ALA A 118 0.29 14.70 -1.17
C ALA A 118 -0.42 13.45 -0.58
N MET A 119 -0.02 13.02 0.62
CA MET A 119 -0.66 11.90 1.33
C MET A 119 -2.16 12.16 1.59
N LEU A 120 -2.52 13.38 2.01
CA LEU A 120 -3.91 13.75 2.28
C LEU A 120 -4.76 13.82 0.99
N ILE A 121 -4.21 14.36 -0.11
CA ILE A 121 -4.91 14.41 -1.40
C ILE A 121 -5.21 12.99 -1.91
N VAL A 122 -4.24 12.08 -1.81
CA VAL A 122 -4.42 10.67 -2.17
C VAL A 122 -5.44 10.00 -1.25
N LEU A 123 -5.36 10.22 0.06
CA LEU A 123 -6.29 9.67 1.05
C LEU A 123 -7.74 10.10 0.76
N GLN A 124 -7.94 11.39 0.50
CA GLN A 124 -9.24 11.99 0.19
C GLN A 124 -9.77 11.63 -1.20
N SER A 125 -8.93 11.06 -2.06
CA SER A 125 -9.28 10.60 -3.41
C SER A 125 -9.20 9.08 -3.57
N PHE A 126 -9.01 8.34 -2.47
CA PHE A 126 -8.64 6.93 -2.46
C PHE A 126 -9.60 6.02 -3.26
N ASN A 127 -10.90 6.34 -3.25
CA ASN A 127 -11.95 5.59 -3.94
C ASN A 127 -12.07 5.92 -5.44
N GLY A 128 -11.05 6.54 -6.04
CA GLY A 128 -11.03 6.78 -7.49
C GLY A 128 -11.84 8.00 -7.92
N THR A 129 -12.21 8.88 -6.99
CA THR A 129 -12.88 10.16 -7.28
C THR A 129 -12.41 11.19 -6.26
N LYS A 130 -12.09 12.40 -6.74
CA LYS A 130 -11.66 13.52 -5.90
C LYS A 130 -12.67 13.77 -4.76
N GLY A 131 -12.18 13.80 -3.53
CA GLY A 131 -12.99 14.08 -2.34
C GLY A 131 -13.92 12.94 -1.88
N ARG A 132 -13.94 11.77 -2.54
CA ARG A 132 -14.77 10.61 -2.14
C ARG A 132 -13.97 9.48 -1.48
N GLY A 133 -12.74 9.75 -1.05
CA GLY A 133 -11.92 8.84 -0.25
C GLY A 133 -12.16 8.98 1.25
N CYS A 134 -11.12 8.70 2.03
CA CYS A 134 -11.18 8.82 3.48
C CYS A 134 -10.92 10.25 3.95
N PRO A 135 -11.63 10.74 4.98
CA PRO A 135 -11.38 12.05 5.53
C PRO A 135 -10.00 12.10 6.19
N GLY A 136 -9.36 13.28 6.21
CA GLY A 136 -8.06 13.46 6.88
C GLY A 136 -8.07 13.04 8.35
N ALA A 137 -9.25 13.10 9.00
CA ALA A 137 -9.42 12.64 10.37
C ALA A 137 -9.21 11.13 10.58
N SER A 138 -9.17 10.34 9.51
CA SER A 138 -8.77 8.92 9.56
C SER A 138 -7.26 8.73 9.57
N ALA A 139 -6.48 9.80 9.38
CA ALA A 139 -5.03 9.81 9.39
C ALA A 139 -4.48 11.07 10.11
N PRO A 140 -4.72 11.25 11.42
CA PRO A 140 -4.27 12.42 12.16
C PRO A 140 -2.78 12.71 12.04
N ASN A 141 -1.93 11.69 11.90
CA ASN A 141 -0.49 11.93 11.71
C ASN A 141 -0.19 12.69 10.41
N PHE A 142 -0.97 12.47 9.34
CA PHE A 142 -0.82 13.25 8.10
C PHE A 142 -1.28 14.69 8.31
N LEU A 143 -2.41 14.91 9.00
CA LEU A 143 -2.90 16.26 9.33
C LEU A 143 -1.88 17.03 10.18
N LEU A 144 -1.33 16.40 11.21
CA LEU A 144 -0.36 17.02 12.09
C LEU A 144 0.93 17.36 11.34
N GLN A 145 1.45 16.44 10.52
CA GLN A 145 2.63 16.69 9.69
C GLN A 145 2.40 17.79 8.64
N GLN A 146 1.20 17.88 8.05
CA GLN A 146 0.87 18.98 7.14
C GLN A 146 0.87 20.33 7.86
N ARG A 147 0.42 20.36 9.11
CA ARG A 147 0.35 21.59 9.91
C ARG A 147 1.74 22.06 10.36
N ASP A 148 2.53 21.17 10.97
CA ASP A 148 3.78 21.54 11.64
C ASP A 148 5.07 21.05 10.96
N GLY A 149 4.98 20.27 9.89
CA GLY A 149 6.17 19.79 9.15
C GLY A 149 7.03 18.80 9.93
N LYS A 150 6.61 18.35 11.12
CA LYS A 150 7.36 17.37 11.91
C LYS A 150 7.06 15.98 11.39
N LYS A 151 8.11 15.22 11.06
CA LYS A 151 7.99 13.81 10.66
C LYS A 151 7.26 13.04 11.77
N ARG A 152 6.23 12.29 11.39
CA ARG A 152 5.52 11.37 12.29
C ARG A 152 5.98 9.94 12.04
N THR A 153 5.90 9.11 13.06
CA THR A 153 6.18 7.66 13.00
C THR A 153 4.90 6.87 12.87
#